data_AF-A0A379WZR9-F1
#
_entry.id   AF-A0A379WZR9-F1
#
_cell.length_a   1.000
_cell.length_b   1.000
_cell.length_c   1.000
_cell.angle_alpha   90.00
_cell.angle_beta   90.00
_cell.angle_gamma   90.00
#
_symmetry.space_group_name_H-M   'P 1'
#
loop_
_entity.id
_entity.type
_entity.pdbx_description
1 polymer ?
#
loop_
_entity_poly.entity_id
_entity_poly.type
_entity_poly.pdbx_seq_one_letter_code
_entity_poly.pdbx_strand_id
1 'polypeptide(L)'
;MSEKRRLSLYEEIKEKALSWSLGRAEAHEIDELNILHATMLAMQRAVAGLHIAPEYVLIDGNRCPALPVPSMAVVKGDSRVAEISAASILAKVTRDAEMAALDIVFPQYALRSTKAIQPLFI
;
A
#
# COMPACT_ATOMS: atom_id res chain seq x y z
N MET A 1 11.39 12.79 -2.74
CA MET A 1 12.35 11.93 -2.00
C MET A 1 13.12 11.05 -2.99
N SER A 2 14.45 10.92 -2.84
CA SER A 2 15.28 10.05 -3.71
C SER A 2 15.02 8.57 -3.45
N GLU A 3 15.30 7.71 -4.45
CA GLU A 3 15.12 6.25 -4.36
C GLU A 3 15.96 5.64 -3.23
N LYS A 4 17.25 6.00 -3.15
CA LYS A 4 18.16 5.54 -2.08
C LYS A 4 17.62 5.85 -0.68
N ARG A 5 17.05 7.05 -0.48
CA ARG A 5 16.44 7.44 0.80
C ARG A 5 15.17 6.64 1.09
N ARG A 6 14.37 6.35 0.07
CA ARG A 6 13.16 5.53 0.20
C ARG A 6 13.48 4.10 0.64
N LEU A 7 14.49 3.48 0.04
CA LEU A 7 14.93 2.12 0.41
C LEU A 7 15.49 2.06 1.83
N SER A 8 16.27 3.08 2.23
CA SER A 8 16.75 3.18 3.62
C SER A 8 15.59 3.27 4.62
N LEU A 9 14.58 4.11 4.31
CA LEU A 9 13.40 4.24 5.18
C LEU A 9 12.52 3.00 5.17
N TYR A 10 12.44 2.29 4.04
CA TYR A 10 11.68 1.04 3.94
C TYR A 10 12.18 0.00 4.95
N GLU A 11 13.49 -0.23 5.01
CA GLU A 11 14.07 -1.15 5.98
C GLU A 11 13.90 -0.64 7.42
N GLU A 12 14.14 0.65 7.65
CA GLU A 12 13.97 1.27 8.97
C GLU A 12 12.53 1.16 9.50
N ILE A 13 11.53 1.38 8.64
CA ILE A 13 10.11 1.25 9.01
C ILE A 13 9.80 -0.20 9.36
N LYS A 14 10.26 -1.18 8.57
CA LYS A 14 10.00 -2.59 8.86
C LYS A 14 10.61 -3.07 10.16
N GLU A 15 11.78 -2.53 10.52
CA GLU A 15 12.48 -2.85 11.77
C GLU A 15 11.84 -2.19 12.99
N LYS A 16 11.41 -0.93 12.86
CA LYS A 16 10.96 -0.11 14.00
C LYS A 16 9.46 -0.04 14.19
N ALA A 17 8.65 -0.32 13.15
CA ALA A 17 7.21 -0.29 13.27
C ALA A 17 6.73 -1.40 14.21
N LEU A 18 5.83 -1.04 15.14
CA LEU A 18 5.21 -2.00 16.06
C LEU A 18 4.48 -3.10 15.30
N SER A 19 3.78 -2.74 14.22
CA SER A 19 3.11 -3.67 13.32
C SER A 19 2.98 -3.05 11.93
N TRP A 20 3.15 -3.86 10.91
CA TRP A 20 2.91 -3.50 9.50
C TRP A 20 2.41 -4.73 8.75
N SER A 21 1.69 -4.50 7.66
CA SER A 21 1.09 -5.54 6.83
C SER A 21 0.92 -5.02 5.41
N LEU A 22 0.85 -5.92 4.43
CA LEU A 22 0.61 -5.58 3.04
C LEU A 22 -0.73 -6.17 2.59
N GLY A 23 -1.64 -5.31 2.17
CA GLY A 23 -2.89 -5.69 1.52
C GLY A 23 -2.85 -5.50 0.01
N ARG A 24 -3.43 -6.44 -0.73
CA ARG A 24 -3.44 -6.45 -2.20
C ARG A 24 -4.83 -6.71 -2.71
N ALA A 25 -5.11 -6.22 -3.91
CA ALA A 25 -6.18 -6.76 -4.74
C ALA A 25 -5.59 -7.22 -6.08
N GLU A 26 -6.02 -8.41 -6.50
CA GLU A 26 -5.59 -9.06 -7.73
C GLU A 26 -6.26 -8.41 -8.95
N ALA A 27 -5.68 -8.62 -10.13
CA ALA A 27 -6.19 -8.03 -11.38
C ALA A 27 -7.68 -8.38 -11.63
N HIS A 28 -8.06 -9.63 -11.41
CA HIS A 28 -9.45 -10.06 -11.56
C HIS A 28 -10.40 -9.37 -10.58
N GLU A 29 -9.95 -9.07 -9.36
CA GLU A 29 -10.76 -8.34 -8.37
C GLU A 29 -10.93 -6.87 -8.77
N ILE A 30 -9.95 -6.28 -9.45
CA ILE A 30 -10.07 -4.93 -10.01
C ILE A 30 -11.10 -4.92 -11.14
N ASP A 31 -11.08 -5.94 -12.00
CA ASP A 31 -12.03 -6.08 -13.11
C ASP A 31 -13.47 -6.25 -12.60
N GLU A 32 -13.66 -7.02 -11.52
CA GLU A 32 -14.98 -7.27 -10.92
C GLU A 32 -15.49 -6.09 -10.06
N LEU A 33 -14.62 -5.51 -9.24
CA LEU A 33 -15.02 -4.54 -8.20
C LEU A 33 -14.85 -3.09 -8.62
N ASN A 34 -14.15 -2.82 -9.73
CA ASN A 34 -13.53 -1.56 -10.10
C ASN A 34 -12.38 -1.13 -9.18
N ILE A 35 -11.56 -0.18 -9.67
CA ILE A 35 -10.33 0.24 -8.99
C ILE A 35 -10.56 0.84 -7.59
N LEU A 36 -11.71 1.49 -7.37
CA LEU A 36 -12.00 2.10 -6.07
C LEU A 36 -12.30 1.03 -5.03
N HIS A 37 -13.16 0.05 -5.32
CA HIS A 37 -13.49 -0.99 -4.34
C HIS A 37 -12.36 -1.99 -4.18
N ALA A 38 -11.59 -2.29 -5.23
CA ALA A 38 -10.38 -3.09 -5.12
C ALA A 38 -9.34 -2.40 -4.21
N THR A 39 -9.22 -1.07 -4.28
CA THR A 39 -8.41 -0.29 -3.33
C THR A 39 -8.93 -0.43 -1.90
N MET A 40 -10.24 -0.32 -1.68
CA MET A 40 -10.83 -0.51 -0.35
C MET A 40 -10.59 -1.92 0.20
N LEU A 41 -10.72 -2.94 -0.65
CA LEU A 41 -10.46 -4.34 -0.29
C LEU A 41 -8.99 -4.56 0.09
N ALA A 42 -8.06 -3.99 -0.67
CA ALA A 42 -6.64 -4.03 -0.35
C ALA A 42 -6.36 -3.35 1.01
N MET A 43 -6.93 -2.18 1.29
CA MET A 43 -6.80 -1.52 2.59
C MET A 43 -7.39 -2.36 3.74
N GLN A 44 -8.53 -3.02 3.53
CA GLN A 44 -9.11 -3.94 4.53
C GLN A 44 -8.17 -5.11 4.84
N ARG A 45 -7.60 -5.72 3.79
CA ARG A 45 -6.63 -6.82 3.93
C ARG A 45 -5.37 -6.37 4.66
N ALA A 46 -4.91 -5.15 4.40
CA ALA A 46 -3.76 -4.57 5.08
C ALA A 46 -4.00 -4.48 6.59
N VAL A 47 -5.10 -3.85 7.00
CA VAL A 47 -5.49 -3.73 8.42
C VAL A 47 -5.71 -5.10 9.06
N ALA A 48 -6.36 -6.03 8.36
CA ALA A 48 -6.61 -7.38 8.86
C ALA A 48 -5.33 -8.22 9.05
N GLY A 49 -4.26 -7.93 8.30
CA GLY A 49 -2.98 -8.61 8.42
C GLY A 49 -2.05 -8.02 9.48
N LEU A 50 -2.43 -6.93 10.16
CA LEU A 50 -1.65 -6.40 11.28
C LEU A 50 -1.68 -7.39 12.45
N HIS A 51 -0.50 -7.74 12.96
CA HIS A 51 -0.39 -8.66 14.09
C HIS A 51 -0.73 -7.99 15.43
N ILE A 52 -0.70 -6.65 15.48
CA ILE A 52 -1.26 -5.84 16.56
C ILE A 52 -2.52 -5.17 16.03
N ALA A 53 -3.66 -5.43 16.66
CA ALA A 53 -4.93 -4.82 16.29
C ALA A 53 -4.91 -3.31 16.61
N PRO A 54 -5.14 -2.42 15.64
CA PRO A 54 -5.18 -0.99 15.89
C PRO A 54 -6.50 -0.58 16.57
N GLU A 55 -6.47 0.44 17.41
CA GLU A 55 -7.69 1.04 17.98
C GLU A 55 -8.33 2.08 17.04
N TYR A 56 -7.54 2.63 16.12
CA TYR A 56 -7.95 3.67 15.19
C TYR A 56 -7.09 3.63 13.92
N VAL A 57 -7.67 3.91 12.75
CA VAL A 57 -6.96 3.86 11.47
C VAL A 57 -7.06 5.19 10.71
N LEU A 58 -5.93 5.71 10.26
CA LEU A 58 -5.84 6.87 9.38
C LEU A 58 -5.60 6.41 7.94
N ILE A 59 -6.46 6.83 7.01
CA ILE A 59 -6.44 6.39 5.61
C ILE A 59 -6.10 7.58 4.71
N ASP A 60 -5.16 7.41 3.79
CA ASP A 60 -4.91 8.44 2.77
C ASP A 60 -6.05 8.50 1.76
N GLY A 61 -6.63 9.69 1.60
CA GLY A 61 -7.68 9.94 0.64
C GLY A 61 -8.92 10.59 1.25
N ASN A 62 -10.07 10.34 0.62
CA ASN A 62 -11.35 10.98 0.98
C ASN A 62 -12.43 9.98 1.41
N ARG A 63 -12.10 8.68 1.51
CA ARG A 63 -13.02 7.61 1.87
C ARG A 63 -12.29 6.58 2.73
N CYS A 64 -13.00 6.03 3.71
CA CYS A 64 -12.51 4.91 4.50
C CYS A 64 -13.10 3.59 3.96
N PRO A 65 -12.34 2.49 3.99
CA PRO A 65 -12.91 1.16 3.84
C PRO A 65 -13.80 0.82 5.04
N ALA A 66 -14.68 -0.17 4.88
CA ALA A 66 -15.40 -0.73 6.01
C ALA A 66 -14.42 -1.52 6.89
N LEU A 67 -14.16 -1.02 8.09
CA LEU A 67 -13.24 -1.62 9.06
C LEU A 67 -13.98 -1.92 10.37
N PRO A 68 -13.55 -2.95 11.13
CA PRO A 68 -14.13 -3.24 12.44
C PRO A 68 -13.77 -2.18 13.51
N VAL A 69 -12.86 -1.27 13.17
CA VAL A 69 -12.33 -0.22 14.05
C VAL A 69 -12.63 1.16 13.45
N PRO A 70 -12.76 2.20 14.28
CA PRO A 70 -12.95 3.56 13.80
C PRO A 70 -11.82 3.99 12.86
N SER A 71 -12.17 4.74 11.82
CA SER A 71 -11.20 5.24 10.85
C SER A 71 -11.55 6.63 10.33
N MET A 72 -10.53 7.36 9.89
CA MET A 72 -10.69 8.68 9.28
C MET A 72 -9.84 8.82 8.02
N ALA A 73 -10.48 9.35 6.99
CA ALA A 73 -9.82 9.70 5.74
C ALA A 73 -9.11 11.05 5.87
N VAL A 74 -7.85 11.10 5.46
CA VAL A 74 -7.02 12.29 5.47
C VAL A 74 -6.59 12.60 4.05
N VAL A 75 -7.08 13.71 3.50
CA VAL A 75 -6.68 14.17 2.18
C VAL A 75 -5.22 14.62 2.21
N LYS A 76 -4.40 14.03 1.33
CA LYS A 76 -2.93 14.21 1.27
C LYS A 76 -2.27 13.81 2.59
N GLY A 77 -2.70 12.68 3.14
CA GLY A 77 -2.24 12.15 4.40
C GLY A 77 -0.75 11.82 4.39
N ASP A 78 -0.21 11.39 3.24
CA ASP A 78 1.20 11.10 3.01
C ASP A 78 2.14 12.28 3.35
N SER A 79 1.66 13.50 3.18
CA SER A 79 2.38 14.75 3.47
C SER A 79 2.10 15.33 4.86
N ARG A 80 1.10 14.79 5.58
CA ARG A 80 0.56 15.37 6.83
C ARG A 80 0.67 14.48 8.05
N VAL A 81 0.75 13.16 7.84
CA VAL A 81 0.69 12.12 8.86
C VAL A 81 1.86 11.17 8.65
N ALA A 82 2.69 10.98 9.68
CA ALA A 82 3.91 10.19 9.57
C ALA A 82 3.62 8.72 9.27
N GLU A 83 2.56 8.18 9.88
CA GLU A 83 2.08 6.81 9.73
C GLU A 83 1.63 6.55 8.29
N ILE A 84 0.86 7.46 7.70
CA ILE A 84 0.44 7.38 6.30
C ILE A 84 1.66 7.48 5.37
N SER A 85 2.61 8.35 5.70
CA SER A 85 3.86 8.48 4.94
C SER A 85 4.67 7.18 4.95
N ALA A 86 4.79 6.55 6.12
CA ALA A 86 5.48 5.27 6.29
C ALA A 86 4.78 4.15 5.50
N ALA A 87 3.45 4.04 5.61
CA ALA A 87 2.65 3.11 4.81
C ALA A 87 2.83 3.33 3.30
N SER A 88 2.83 4.58 2.83
CA SER A 88 3.06 4.90 1.41
C SER A 88 4.45 4.48 0.92
N ILE A 89 5.48 4.59 1.77
CA ILE A 89 6.84 4.14 1.44
C ILE A 89 6.88 2.63 1.29
N LEU A 90 6.35 1.90 2.27
CA LEU A 90 6.29 0.45 2.24
C LEU A 90 5.54 -0.05 0.99
N ALA A 91 4.38 0.54 0.68
CA ALA A 91 3.56 0.14 -0.46
C ALA A 91 4.30 0.41 -1.79
N LYS A 92 4.94 1.57 -1.91
CA LYS A 92 5.65 1.93 -3.14
C LYS A 92 6.85 1.02 -3.39
N VAL A 93 7.67 0.77 -2.37
CA VAL A 93 8.91 -0.01 -2.53
C VAL A 93 8.59 -1.47 -2.84
N THR A 94 7.63 -2.07 -2.14
CA THR A 94 7.23 -3.46 -2.41
C THR A 94 6.64 -3.60 -3.81
N ARG A 95 5.74 -2.70 -4.23
CA ARG A 95 5.19 -2.73 -5.59
C ARG A 95 6.28 -2.59 -6.65
N ASP A 96 7.22 -1.66 -6.48
CA ASP A 96 8.30 -1.45 -7.45
C ASP A 96 9.18 -2.71 -7.58
N ALA A 97 9.45 -3.40 -6.47
CA ALA A 97 10.17 -4.67 -6.48
C ALA A 97 9.41 -5.78 -7.23
N GLU A 98 8.09 -5.86 -7.06
CA GLU A 98 7.24 -6.85 -7.75
C GLU A 98 7.14 -6.60 -9.24
N MET A 99 6.95 -5.34 -9.64
CA MET A 99 6.94 -4.97 -11.05
C MET A 99 8.28 -5.28 -11.71
N ALA A 100 9.40 -5.07 -11.00
CA ALA A 100 10.72 -5.44 -11.49
C ALA A 100 10.90 -6.96 -11.62
N ALA A 101 10.34 -7.75 -10.70
CA ALA A 101 10.36 -9.21 -10.79
C ALA A 101 9.51 -9.72 -11.97
N LEU A 102 8.32 -9.13 -12.18
CA LEU A 102 7.46 -9.47 -13.31
C LEU A 102 8.07 -9.08 -14.66
N ASP A 103 8.80 -7.97 -14.73
CA ASP A 103 9.52 -7.54 -15.93
C ASP A 103 10.54 -8.58 -16.43
N ILE A 104 11.15 -9.34 -15.51
CA ILE A 104 12.05 -10.45 -15.85
C ILE A 104 11.28 -11.61 -16.50
N VAL A 105 10.07 -11.90 -16.02
CA VAL A 105 9.22 -12.99 -16.52
C VAL A 105 8.52 -12.61 -17.83
N PHE A 106 8.16 -11.34 -17.96
CA PHE A 106 7.35 -10.80 -19.05
C PHE A 106 8.02 -9.56 -19.70
N PRO A 107 9.25 -9.70 -20.23
CA PRO A 107 10.06 -8.57 -20.71
C PRO A 107 9.41 -7.80 -21.86
N GLN A 108 8.51 -8.44 -22.62
CA GLN A 108 7.79 -7.81 -23.73
C GLN A 108 6.80 -6.71 -23.30
N TYR A 109 6.46 -6.63 -22.01
CA TYR A 109 5.51 -5.64 -21.49
C TYR A 109 6.15 -4.43 -20.80
N ALA A 110 7.49 -4.39 -20.65
CA ALA A 110 8.21 -3.28 -20.01
C ALA A 110 7.58 -2.83 -18.68
N LEU A 111 7.27 -3.81 -17.84
CA LEU A 111 6.54 -3.67 -16.58
C LEU A 111 7.29 -2.83 -15.54
N ARG A 112 8.62 -2.80 -15.61
CA ARG A 112 9.45 -1.95 -14.75
C ARG A 112 9.24 -0.46 -15.00
N SER A 113 8.91 -0.07 -16.22
CA SER A 113 8.77 1.33 -16.65
C SER A 113 7.33 1.83 -16.63
N THR A 114 6.35 0.94 -16.50
CA THR A 114 4.93 1.31 -16.44
C THR A 114 4.50 1.59 -14.99
N LYS A 115 3.68 2.63 -14.79
CA LYS A 115 2.92 2.81 -13.53
C LYS A 115 1.78 1.79 -13.43
N ALA A 116 1.99 0.52 -13.81
CA ALA A 116 0.94 -0.50 -13.83
C ALA A 116 0.37 -0.68 -12.41
N ILE A 117 -0.91 -0.34 -12.25
CA ILE A 117 -1.58 -0.19 -10.96
C ILE A 117 -1.85 -1.59 -10.40
N GLN A 118 -0.98 -2.08 -9.52
CA GLN A 118 -1.42 -3.00 -8.48
C GLN A 118 -1.74 -2.16 -7.23
N PRO A 119 -2.99 -2.23 -6.71
CA PRO A 119 -3.36 -1.59 -5.47
C PRO A 119 -2.73 -2.37 -4.31
N LEU A 120 -1.51 -2.00 -3.96
CA LEU A 120 -0.87 -2.39 -2.70
C LEU A 120 -1.14 -1.29 -1.68
N PHE A 121 -1.83 -1.62 -0.61
CA PHE A 121 -2.17 -0.72 0.49
C PHE A 121 -1.74 -1.34 1.81
N ILE A 122 -1.36 -0.52 2.79
CA ILE A 122 -0.72 -0.88 4.06
C ILE A 122 -1.49 -0.20 5.18
#